data_AF-A0A5R8MKV7-F1
#
_entry.id   AF-A0A5R8MKV7-F1
#
_cell.length_a   1.000
_cell.length_b   1.000
_cell.length_c   1.000
_cell.angle_alpha   90.00
_cell.angle_beta   90.00
_cell.angle_gamma   90.00
#
_symmetry.space_group_name_H-M   'P 1'
#
loop_
_entity.id
_entity.type
_entity.pdbx_description
1 polymer ?
#
loop_
_entity_poly.entity_id
_entity_poly.type
_entity_poly.pdbx_seq_one_letter_code
_entity_poly.pdbx_strand_id
1 'polypeptide(L)'
;PTTPPTTPPGGAPGETTATEPGVEPGVESGTEPATEPATEPGTEPATEPATELATELATEPGTGAGKPDQAPAGAPDGGRQGPSGVFAEPGPPVEIDATELLSCYGLTVWPAEVVRSPDEAVAAAGRLGWPVVVKVADPGASRRAGTVRLGLTGPELVRNAYTEFAEQLGEGAELAVQRMAPQPAVPTVVGVVDDPAFGPVVSFGLGEVTARLLQDQGFRLAPLTGEDAAALVRSVRAAPLLFGQYGYPPVAVDVLEDLLVRVGRLANDLPELARLDLDQVLVGESDVMILGARATLRTPAGPRLDGGPRRLS
;
A
#
# COMPACT_ATOMS: atom_id res chain seq x y z
N PRO A 1 -53.82 6.59 -66.26
CA PRO A 1 -54.92 6.14 -65.37
C PRO A 1 -54.47 6.17 -63.91
N THR A 2 -55.18 6.94 -63.08
CA THR A 2 -55.24 6.83 -61.60
C THR A 2 -53.97 6.52 -60.81
N THR A 3 -53.41 7.56 -60.19
CA THR A 3 -53.02 7.50 -58.77
C THR A 3 -54.11 8.22 -57.92
N PRO A 4 -53.97 8.48 -56.61
CA PRO A 4 -54.97 8.14 -55.57
C PRO A 4 -56.00 9.25 -55.29
N PRO A 5 -56.86 9.14 -54.26
CA PRO A 5 -56.49 9.74 -52.96
C PRO A 5 -57.06 9.08 -51.68
N THR A 6 -56.69 9.65 -50.53
CA THR A 6 -57.16 9.37 -49.15
C THR A 6 -58.49 10.09 -48.81
N THR A 7 -59.29 9.56 -47.87
CA THR A 7 -60.46 10.24 -47.24
C THR A 7 -60.68 9.76 -45.77
N PRO A 8 -61.39 10.52 -44.89
CA PRO A 8 -60.73 11.01 -43.65
C PRO A 8 -61.60 10.88 -42.35
N PRO A 9 -61.84 11.87 -41.43
CA PRO A 9 -61.86 11.55 -39.97
C PRO A 9 -63.10 12.05 -39.17
N GLY A 10 -63.05 11.87 -37.83
CA GLY A 10 -63.93 12.49 -36.82
C GLY A 10 -63.84 11.74 -35.48
N GLY A 11 -64.03 12.33 -34.28
CA GLY A 11 -64.25 13.74 -33.88
C GLY A 11 -64.19 13.86 -32.33
N ALA A 12 -64.14 15.08 -31.80
CA ALA A 12 -64.10 15.41 -30.35
C ALA A 12 -65.24 16.42 -30.01
N PRO A 13 -65.38 17.03 -28.80
CA PRO A 13 -64.69 16.87 -27.50
C PRO A 13 -65.67 16.82 -26.27
N GLY A 14 -65.17 17.04 -25.04
CA GLY A 14 -65.92 17.38 -23.81
C GLY A 14 -65.41 16.61 -22.57
N GLU A 15 -64.65 17.16 -21.61
CA GLU A 15 -64.78 18.32 -20.68
C GLU A 15 -65.58 18.07 -19.37
N THR A 16 -64.85 18.17 -18.23
CA THR A 16 -65.34 18.46 -16.85
C THR A 16 -66.21 17.36 -16.15
N THR A 17 -66.27 17.23 -14.81
CA THR A 17 -65.69 18.01 -13.68
C THR A 17 -65.34 17.12 -12.47
N ALA A 18 -64.59 17.68 -11.51
CA ALA A 18 -64.12 17.15 -10.22
C ALA A 18 -65.09 16.36 -9.31
N THR A 19 -64.54 15.63 -8.30
CA THR A 19 -64.67 15.95 -6.84
C THR A 19 -63.94 14.93 -5.94
N GLU A 20 -62.93 15.40 -5.19
CA GLU A 20 -62.48 14.92 -3.86
C GLU A 20 -62.96 15.96 -2.79
N PRO A 21 -62.84 15.81 -1.44
CA PRO A 21 -61.97 14.90 -0.64
C PRO A 21 -62.62 14.28 0.65
N GLY A 22 -61.81 13.68 1.55
CA GLY A 22 -62.13 13.40 2.97
C GLY A 22 -61.62 12.02 3.46
N VAL A 23 -60.65 11.78 4.37
CA VAL A 23 -60.11 12.42 5.61
C VAL A 23 -60.60 11.72 6.92
N GLU A 24 -59.77 10.77 7.41
CA GLU A 24 -59.32 10.56 8.82
C GLU A 24 -60.31 10.22 9.98
N PRO A 25 -59.83 9.93 11.23
CA PRO A 25 -58.65 9.15 11.69
C PRO A 25 -59.01 8.10 12.79
N GLY A 26 -58.01 7.50 13.47
CA GLY A 26 -58.19 6.71 14.70
C GLY A 26 -56.94 6.63 15.62
N VAL A 27 -57.15 6.75 16.94
CA VAL A 27 -56.16 6.78 18.06
C VAL A 27 -56.65 5.88 19.22
N GLU A 28 -55.94 5.52 20.30
CA GLU A 28 -54.69 5.96 20.99
C GLU A 28 -54.10 4.70 21.73
N SER A 29 -53.05 4.61 22.57
CA SER A 29 -51.97 5.44 23.21
C SER A 29 -50.87 4.43 23.71
N GLY A 30 -49.71 4.73 24.33
CA GLY A 30 -49.04 5.97 24.73
C GLY A 30 -48.44 5.94 26.15
N THR A 31 -47.24 5.34 26.35
CA THR A 31 -46.51 5.33 27.65
C THR A 31 -44.99 5.47 27.49
N GLU A 32 -44.42 6.48 28.16
CA GLU A 32 -43.01 6.68 28.57
C GLU A 32 -43.02 7.02 30.09
N PRO A 33 -41.89 7.18 30.83
CA PRO A 33 -40.47 7.13 30.43
C PRO A 33 -39.57 6.22 31.30
N ALA A 34 -38.27 6.16 30.98
CA ALA A 34 -37.19 5.82 31.91
C ALA A 34 -35.90 6.58 31.56
N THR A 35 -35.03 6.87 32.54
CA THR A 35 -34.01 7.93 32.44
C THR A 35 -32.59 7.45 32.78
N GLU A 36 -31.59 8.15 32.23
CA GLU A 36 -30.15 8.14 32.61
C GLU A 36 -29.33 6.85 32.33
N PRO A 37 -27.99 6.96 32.21
CA PRO A 37 -27.26 8.00 31.48
C PRO A 37 -26.21 7.40 30.50
N ALA A 38 -25.73 8.22 29.56
CA ALA A 38 -24.54 7.87 28.77
C ALA A 38 -23.27 8.16 29.59
N THR A 39 -22.37 7.17 29.70
CA THR A 39 -21.08 7.33 30.36
C THR A 39 -19.98 7.54 29.32
N GLU A 40 -19.35 8.72 29.33
CA GLU A 40 -18.16 9.00 28.54
C GLU A 40 -16.93 8.25 29.08
N PRO A 41 -16.10 7.65 28.22
CA PRO A 41 -14.67 7.49 28.45
C PRO A 41 -13.95 8.71 27.86
N GLY A 42 -13.38 9.57 28.71
CA GLY A 42 -12.68 10.78 28.26
C GLY A 42 -11.41 10.48 27.45
N THR A 43 -11.17 11.28 26.40
CA THR A 43 -10.00 11.14 25.52
C THR A 43 -8.87 12.08 25.96
N GLU A 44 -7.86 11.54 26.65
CA GLU A 44 -6.55 12.20 26.76
C GLU A 44 -5.61 11.68 25.66
N PRO A 45 -4.89 12.55 24.93
CA PRO A 45 -3.99 12.14 23.86
C PRO A 45 -2.64 11.67 24.41
N ALA A 46 -2.34 10.38 24.23
CA ALA A 46 -0.99 9.86 24.42
C ALA A 46 -0.10 10.22 23.21
N THR A 47 0.90 11.07 23.45
CA THR A 47 1.83 11.57 22.43
C THR A 47 3.04 10.64 22.23
N GLU A 48 3.70 10.81 21.08
CA GLU A 48 5.02 10.26 20.68
C GLU A 48 5.06 8.84 20.06
N PRO A 49 6.05 8.54 19.18
CA PRO A 49 5.85 7.56 18.11
C PRO A 49 6.69 6.26 18.22
N ALA A 50 6.11 5.15 17.80
CA ALA A 50 6.81 3.88 17.65
C ALA A 50 7.67 3.86 16.37
N THR A 51 8.95 4.25 16.47
CA THR A 51 9.92 4.28 15.35
C THR A 51 11.20 3.47 15.64
N GLU A 52 11.24 2.70 16.73
CA GLU A 52 12.46 2.04 17.22
C GLU A 52 12.16 0.60 17.69
N LEU A 53 12.06 -0.33 16.73
CA LEU A 53 11.79 -1.76 17.02
C LEU A 53 12.40 -2.72 15.98
N ALA A 54 13.48 -2.31 15.30
CA ALA A 54 14.14 -3.07 14.23
C ALA A 54 15.60 -3.48 14.54
N THR A 55 16.09 -3.20 15.76
CA THR A 55 17.53 -3.27 16.08
C THR A 55 17.87 -4.16 17.29
N GLU A 56 16.89 -4.54 18.13
CA GLU A 56 17.12 -5.28 19.38
C GLU A 56 16.84 -6.79 19.27
N LEU A 57 17.58 -7.51 18.42
CA LEU A 57 17.57 -8.98 18.38
C LEU A 57 18.98 -9.60 18.26
N ALA A 58 20.01 -8.96 18.85
CA ALA A 58 21.40 -9.42 18.71
C ALA A 58 22.39 -9.14 19.87
N THR A 59 21.98 -9.02 21.14
CA THR A 59 22.94 -9.08 22.28
C THR A 59 22.29 -9.57 23.58
N GLU A 60 22.67 -10.77 24.04
CA GLU A 60 22.58 -11.21 25.46
C GLU A 60 23.62 -12.33 25.70
N PRO A 61 24.75 -12.06 26.39
CA PRO A 61 25.84 -13.03 26.55
C PRO A 61 25.65 -13.93 27.79
N GLY A 62 25.17 -15.15 27.57
CA GLY A 62 25.02 -16.18 28.61
C GLY A 62 26.33 -16.49 29.35
N THR A 63 26.42 -16.08 30.62
CA THR A 63 27.64 -16.24 31.44
C THR A 63 27.78 -17.67 31.97
N GLY A 64 28.77 -18.42 31.45
CA GLY A 64 29.14 -19.76 31.92
C GLY A 64 30.66 -19.92 32.00
N ALA A 65 31.21 -20.08 33.21
CA ALA A 65 32.65 -20.05 33.43
C ALA A 65 33.33 -21.42 33.27
N GLY A 66 34.39 -21.48 32.47
CA GLY A 66 35.32 -22.61 32.35
C GLY A 66 36.76 -22.10 32.19
N LYS A 67 37.73 -22.74 32.85
CA LYS A 67 39.16 -22.34 32.80
C LYS A 67 39.87 -22.89 31.56
N PRO A 68 40.96 -22.25 31.09
CA PRO A 68 41.63 -22.60 29.84
C PRO A 68 42.67 -23.73 29.99
N ASP A 69 43.04 -24.31 28.85
CA ASP A 69 44.28 -25.08 28.67
C ASP A 69 45.09 -24.50 27.49
N GLN A 70 46.36 -24.90 27.34
CA GLN A 70 47.37 -24.15 26.58
C GLN A 70 47.76 -24.79 25.24
N ALA A 71 47.94 -23.93 24.23
CA ALA A 71 49.02 -23.87 23.21
C ALA A 71 49.64 -25.20 22.66
N PRO A 72 49.84 -25.31 21.33
CA PRO A 72 50.95 -24.55 20.72
C PRO A 72 50.64 -23.93 19.34
N ALA A 73 51.57 -23.08 18.87
CA ALA A 73 51.47 -22.36 17.60
C ALA A 73 52.28 -23.01 16.46
N GLY A 74 51.84 -22.79 15.21
CA GLY A 74 52.55 -23.17 13.98
C GLY A 74 51.99 -22.44 12.76
N ALA A 75 52.86 -21.82 11.97
CA ALA A 75 52.55 -20.98 10.81
C ALA A 75 52.76 -21.75 9.47
N PRO A 76 52.46 -21.19 8.27
CA PRO A 76 52.02 -19.83 7.96
C PRO A 76 50.77 -19.69 7.06
N ASP A 77 50.24 -18.47 6.99
CA ASP A 77 49.20 -18.04 6.05
C ASP A 77 49.75 -17.80 4.63
N GLY A 78 48.97 -18.19 3.62
CA GLY A 78 49.29 -18.12 2.19
C GLY A 78 48.61 -16.95 1.50
N GLY A 79 48.97 -15.73 1.91
CA GLY A 79 48.23 -14.50 1.57
C GLY A 79 47.96 -14.30 0.07
N ARG A 80 46.69 -14.39 -0.33
CA ARG A 80 46.18 -13.82 -1.58
C ARG A 80 45.84 -12.35 -1.34
N GLN A 81 46.77 -11.46 -1.70
CA GLN A 81 46.47 -10.03 -1.79
C GLN A 81 45.47 -9.80 -2.94
N GLY A 82 44.19 -9.65 -2.59
CA GLY A 82 43.22 -8.99 -3.45
C GLY A 82 43.64 -7.53 -3.68
N PRO A 83 43.21 -6.88 -4.78
CA PRO A 83 43.54 -5.48 -5.01
C PRO A 83 43.01 -4.64 -3.84
N SER A 84 43.88 -3.80 -3.27
CA SER A 84 43.50 -2.82 -2.25
C SER A 84 42.73 -1.67 -2.90
N GLY A 85 41.51 -1.97 -3.33
CA GLY A 85 40.55 -0.96 -3.77
C GLY A 85 40.25 -0.05 -2.59
N VAL A 86 40.64 1.22 -2.71
CA VAL A 86 40.12 2.29 -1.85
C VAL A 86 38.67 2.54 -2.31
N PHE A 87 37.76 1.70 -1.82
CA PHE A 87 36.34 1.99 -1.86
C PHE A 87 36.10 3.31 -1.12
N ALA A 88 35.15 4.12 -1.59
CA ALA A 88 34.78 5.33 -0.86
C ALA A 88 34.20 4.94 0.51
N GLU A 89 34.53 5.71 1.55
CA GLU A 89 33.88 5.60 2.85
C GLU A 89 32.35 5.66 2.66
N PRO A 90 31.57 4.73 3.25
CA PRO A 90 30.15 4.65 2.97
C PRO A 90 29.41 5.97 3.26
N GLY A 91 28.74 6.49 2.23
CA GLY A 91 27.90 7.67 2.38
C GLY A 91 26.68 7.40 3.26
N PRO A 92 26.11 8.43 3.91
CA PRO A 92 24.85 8.29 4.63
C PRO A 92 23.75 7.79 3.67
N PRO A 93 22.79 6.98 4.13
CA PRO A 93 21.73 6.49 3.26
C PRO A 93 20.88 7.62 2.66
N VAL A 94 20.48 7.47 1.40
CA VAL A 94 19.70 8.45 0.65
C VAL A 94 18.33 7.85 0.32
N GLU A 95 17.25 8.51 0.74
CA GLU A 95 15.89 8.15 0.33
C GLU A 95 15.54 8.77 -1.02
N ILE A 96 14.89 8.00 -1.90
CA ILE A 96 14.45 8.41 -3.23
C ILE A 96 13.01 7.94 -3.51
N ASP A 97 12.32 8.64 -4.42
CA ASP A 97 11.21 8.08 -5.17
C ASP A 97 11.74 6.93 -6.04
N ALA A 98 11.14 5.74 -5.91
CA ALA A 98 11.60 4.55 -6.63
C ALA A 98 10.98 4.39 -8.03
N THR A 99 10.16 5.32 -8.51
CA THR A 99 9.37 5.18 -9.75
C THR A 99 10.24 4.95 -11.00
N GLU A 100 11.30 5.73 -11.22
CA GLU A 100 12.19 5.50 -12.36
C GLU A 100 12.95 4.17 -12.24
N LEU A 101 13.45 3.84 -11.04
CA LEU A 101 14.15 2.59 -10.76
C LEU A 101 13.26 1.36 -11.01
N LEU A 102 12.00 1.40 -10.59
CA LEU A 102 11.02 0.34 -10.82
C LEU A 102 10.67 0.19 -12.31
N SER A 103 10.61 1.30 -13.05
CA SER A 103 10.31 1.27 -14.49
C SER A 103 11.34 0.47 -15.29
N CYS A 104 12.62 0.47 -14.87
CA CYS A 104 13.69 -0.33 -15.47
C CYS A 104 13.47 -1.85 -15.37
N TYR A 105 12.67 -2.31 -14.40
CA TYR A 105 12.27 -3.72 -14.21
C TYR A 105 10.84 -3.99 -14.70
N GLY A 106 10.26 -3.03 -15.44
CA GLY A 106 8.89 -3.11 -15.95
C GLY A 106 7.82 -3.06 -14.86
N LEU A 107 8.11 -2.41 -13.72
CA LEU A 107 7.17 -2.19 -12.62
C LEU A 107 6.69 -0.73 -12.65
N THR A 108 5.41 -0.53 -12.93
CA THR A 108 4.84 0.82 -13.13
C THR A 108 4.16 1.33 -11.86
N VAL A 109 4.67 2.41 -11.29
CA VAL A 109 3.96 3.18 -10.25
C VAL A 109 2.86 4.01 -10.89
N TRP A 110 1.65 3.97 -10.31
CA TRP A 110 0.50 4.75 -10.78
C TRP A 110 0.71 6.24 -10.48
N PRO A 111 0.52 7.13 -11.47
CA PRO A 111 0.80 8.56 -11.30
C PRO A 111 -0.09 9.19 -10.22
N ALA A 112 0.53 10.00 -9.37
CA ALA A 112 -0.14 10.88 -8.43
C ALA A 112 0.34 12.31 -8.69
N GLU A 113 -0.59 13.26 -8.80
CA GLU A 113 -0.28 14.67 -9.02
C GLU A 113 -0.32 15.41 -7.67
N VAL A 114 0.81 15.96 -7.23
CA VAL A 114 0.90 16.82 -6.04
C VAL A 114 0.25 18.18 -6.34
N VAL A 115 -0.63 18.63 -5.46
CA VAL A 115 -1.49 19.80 -5.65
C VAL A 115 -1.49 20.70 -4.42
N ARG A 116 -1.55 22.02 -4.64
CA ARG A 116 -1.45 23.05 -3.59
C ARG A 116 -2.66 24.00 -3.53
N SER A 117 -3.74 23.66 -4.24
CA SER A 117 -5.04 24.32 -4.11
C SER A 117 -6.21 23.38 -4.47
N PRO A 118 -7.45 23.67 -4.02
CA PRO A 118 -8.64 22.89 -4.40
C PRO A 118 -8.88 22.86 -5.92
N ASP A 119 -8.56 23.94 -6.63
CA ASP A 119 -8.76 24.02 -8.08
C ASP A 119 -7.65 23.28 -8.86
N GLU A 120 -6.41 23.23 -8.36
CA GLU A 120 -5.39 22.29 -8.85
C GLU A 120 -5.83 20.84 -8.66
N ALA A 121 -6.43 20.52 -7.50
CA ALA A 121 -6.94 19.17 -7.22
C ALA A 121 -8.06 18.76 -8.19
N VAL A 122 -9.02 19.66 -8.47
CA VAL A 122 -10.05 19.43 -9.49
C VAL A 122 -9.45 19.29 -10.89
N ALA A 123 -8.45 20.12 -11.24
CA ALA A 123 -7.80 20.06 -12.54
C ALA A 123 -6.99 18.76 -12.73
N ALA A 124 -6.30 18.28 -11.69
CA ALA A 124 -5.63 16.97 -11.67
C ALA A 124 -6.63 15.82 -11.78
N ALA A 125 -7.75 15.88 -11.05
CA ALA A 125 -8.80 14.87 -11.15
C ALA A 125 -9.38 14.77 -12.58
N GLY A 126 -9.55 15.91 -13.25
CA GLY A 126 -9.95 15.97 -14.66
C GLY A 126 -8.95 15.38 -15.65
N ARG A 127 -7.64 15.36 -15.32
CA ARG A 127 -6.59 14.71 -16.12
C ARG A 127 -6.49 13.20 -15.86
N LEU A 128 -6.49 12.81 -14.59
CA LEU A 128 -6.31 11.43 -14.12
C LEU A 128 -7.53 10.54 -14.41
N GLY A 129 -8.71 11.13 -14.49
CA GLY A 129 -9.97 10.46 -14.78
C GLY A 129 -10.67 9.94 -13.51
N TRP A 130 -11.99 10.04 -13.51
CA TRP A 130 -12.86 9.73 -12.37
C TRP A 130 -13.13 8.21 -12.22
N PRO A 131 -13.39 7.71 -10.99
CA PRO A 131 -13.24 8.40 -9.70
C PRO A 131 -11.77 8.55 -9.28
N VAL A 132 -11.51 9.49 -8.37
CA VAL A 132 -10.18 9.78 -7.84
C VAL A 132 -10.12 9.62 -6.32
N VAL A 133 -8.90 9.66 -5.79
CA VAL A 133 -8.60 9.79 -4.37
C VAL A 133 -7.84 11.09 -4.13
N VAL A 134 -8.06 11.71 -2.98
CA VAL A 134 -7.18 12.75 -2.43
C VAL A 134 -6.47 12.13 -1.23
N LYS A 135 -5.14 12.23 -1.18
CA LYS A 135 -4.30 11.70 -0.10
C LYS A 135 -3.25 12.71 0.34
N VAL A 136 -2.67 12.53 1.53
CA VAL A 136 -1.39 13.17 1.85
C VAL A 136 -0.33 12.72 0.84
N ALA A 137 0.47 13.65 0.32
CA ALA A 137 1.43 13.36 -0.74
C ALA A 137 2.53 12.38 -0.31
N ASP A 138 2.95 12.45 0.97
CA ASP A 138 3.91 11.52 1.56
C ASP A 138 3.36 10.06 1.59
N PRO A 139 4.00 9.09 0.90
CA PRO A 139 3.53 7.71 0.86
C PRO A 139 3.44 7.01 2.22
N GLY A 140 4.33 7.34 3.16
CA GLY A 140 4.35 6.75 4.50
C GLY A 140 3.21 7.26 5.38
N ALA A 141 2.92 8.56 5.29
CA ALA A 141 1.75 9.17 5.93
C ALA A 141 0.44 8.65 5.33
N SER A 142 0.38 8.45 4.00
CA SER A 142 -0.82 7.96 3.30
C SER A 142 -1.32 6.58 3.78
N ARG A 143 -0.53 5.79 4.52
CA ARG A 143 -0.92 4.49 5.10
C ARG A 143 -1.57 4.57 6.49
N ARG A 144 -1.83 5.78 7.01
CA ARG A 144 -2.49 6.03 8.30
C ARG A 144 -4.01 6.12 8.14
N ALA A 145 -4.75 5.94 9.23
CA ALA A 145 -6.19 6.18 9.23
C ALA A 145 -6.48 7.68 9.02
N GLY A 146 -7.48 8.00 8.20
CA GLY A 146 -7.91 9.39 7.94
C GLY A 146 -7.08 10.19 6.93
N THR A 147 -5.89 9.76 6.53
CA THR A 147 -5.00 10.48 5.58
C THR A 147 -5.33 10.29 4.09
N VAL A 148 -6.47 9.64 3.78
CA VAL A 148 -6.98 9.42 2.42
C VAL A 148 -8.49 9.68 2.39
N ARG A 149 -8.99 10.24 1.28
CA ARG A 149 -10.41 10.29 0.89
C ARG A 149 -10.58 9.56 -0.44
N LEU A 150 -11.50 8.59 -0.47
CA LEU A 150 -11.76 7.69 -1.61
C LEU A 150 -13.09 8.04 -2.29
N GLY A 151 -13.33 7.49 -3.49
CA GLY A 151 -14.65 7.53 -4.13
C GLY A 151 -15.08 8.91 -4.63
N LEU A 152 -14.14 9.83 -4.86
CA LEU A 152 -14.44 11.19 -5.28
C LEU A 152 -14.80 11.15 -6.77
N THR A 153 -16.08 11.37 -7.08
CA THR A 153 -16.67 11.20 -8.43
C THR A 153 -16.91 12.51 -9.19
N GLY A 154 -16.64 13.67 -8.58
CA GLY A 154 -16.78 14.97 -9.24
C GLY A 154 -16.10 16.12 -8.49
N PRO A 155 -16.05 17.32 -9.11
CA PRO A 155 -15.26 18.46 -8.62
C PRO A 155 -15.54 18.87 -7.18
N GLU A 156 -16.81 18.95 -6.80
CA GLU A 156 -17.22 19.43 -5.46
C GLU A 156 -16.79 18.48 -4.35
N LEU A 157 -16.76 17.16 -4.60
CA LEU A 157 -16.23 16.18 -3.65
C LEU A 157 -14.71 16.32 -3.49
N VAL A 158 -13.99 16.64 -4.56
CA VAL A 158 -12.53 16.90 -4.51
C VAL A 158 -12.21 18.21 -3.79
N ARG A 159 -12.99 19.27 -4.02
CA ARG A 159 -12.84 20.55 -3.29
C ARG A 159 -13.07 20.36 -1.80
N ASN A 160 -14.16 19.70 -1.41
CA ASN A 160 -14.46 19.43 0.00
C ASN A 160 -13.37 18.57 0.66
N ALA A 161 -12.96 17.47 0.00
CA ALA A 161 -11.88 16.61 0.50
C ALA A 161 -10.54 17.34 0.65
N TYR A 162 -10.21 18.26 -0.26
CA TYR A 162 -9.01 19.11 -0.13
C TYR A 162 -9.12 20.04 1.08
N THR A 163 -10.24 20.74 1.24
CA THR A 163 -10.46 21.68 2.34
C THR A 163 -10.42 20.98 3.70
N GLU A 164 -11.10 19.83 3.84
CA GLU A 164 -11.01 18.98 5.05
C GLU A 164 -9.56 18.66 5.43
N PHE A 165 -8.71 18.32 4.45
CA PHE A 165 -7.31 18.03 4.71
C PHE A 165 -6.49 19.28 5.07
N ALA A 166 -6.72 20.40 4.40
CA ALA A 166 -6.04 21.66 4.73
C ALA A 166 -6.39 22.14 6.15
N GLU A 167 -7.65 22.00 6.57
CA GLU A 167 -8.10 22.29 7.94
C GLU A 167 -7.54 21.29 8.97
N GLN A 168 -7.48 20.00 8.63
CA GLN A 168 -6.98 18.94 9.53
C GLN A 168 -5.46 18.96 9.72
N LEU A 169 -4.70 19.34 8.69
CA LEU A 169 -3.23 19.20 8.65
C LEU A 169 -2.48 20.54 8.73
N GLY A 170 -3.16 21.66 8.50
CA GLY A 170 -2.59 23.00 8.56
C GLY A 170 -1.88 23.48 7.29
N GLU A 171 -1.41 24.73 7.33
CA GLU A 171 -0.71 25.36 6.22
C GLU A 171 0.61 24.63 5.91
N GLY A 172 0.81 24.26 4.64
CA GLY A 172 2.00 23.52 4.18
C GLY A 172 1.82 22.01 4.02
N ALA A 173 0.64 21.46 4.33
CA ALA A 173 0.33 20.07 4.03
C ALA A 173 0.30 19.81 2.51
N GLU A 174 1.27 19.04 1.98
CA GLU A 174 1.26 18.62 0.59
C GLU A 174 0.26 17.47 0.38
N LEU A 175 -0.69 17.69 -0.53
CA LEU A 175 -1.71 16.71 -0.91
C LEU A 175 -1.47 16.23 -2.35
N ALA A 176 -1.91 15.02 -2.65
CA ALA A 176 -1.84 14.45 -3.98
C ALA A 176 -3.19 13.89 -4.43
N VAL A 177 -3.51 14.08 -5.72
CA VAL A 177 -4.62 13.42 -6.40
C VAL A 177 -4.08 12.22 -7.15
N GLN A 178 -4.75 11.08 -7.02
CA GLN A 178 -4.42 9.86 -7.77
C GLN A 178 -5.72 9.22 -8.28
N ARG A 179 -5.68 8.55 -9.43
CA ARG A 179 -6.84 7.80 -9.93
C ARG A 179 -7.20 6.70 -8.93
N MET A 180 -8.49 6.53 -8.62
CA MET A 180 -8.93 5.44 -7.76
C MET A 180 -8.82 4.11 -8.52
N ALA A 181 -8.13 3.14 -7.93
CA ALA A 181 -8.03 1.79 -8.47
C ALA A 181 -9.42 1.12 -8.54
N PRO A 182 -9.74 0.37 -9.62
CA PRO A 182 -10.95 -0.42 -9.71
C PRO A 182 -11.19 -1.28 -8.47
N GLN A 183 -12.44 -1.41 -8.07
CA GLN A 183 -12.86 -2.33 -7.02
C GLN A 183 -13.63 -3.49 -7.67
N PRO A 184 -13.43 -4.73 -7.23
CA PRO A 184 -12.66 -5.14 -6.04
C PRO A 184 -11.14 -5.18 -6.25
N ALA A 185 -10.37 -4.81 -5.21
CA ALA A 185 -8.92 -5.03 -5.17
C ALA A 185 -8.43 -5.22 -3.73
N VAL A 186 -7.51 -6.16 -3.51
CA VAL A 186 -6.96 -6.48 -2.17
C VAL A 186 -5.70 -5.64 -1.88
N PRO A 187 -5.66 -4.92 -0.74
CA PRO A 187 -4.45 -4.27 -0.23
C PRO A 187 -3.32 -5.27 0.08
N THR A 188 -2.13 -5.02 -0.47
CA THR A 188 -0.90 -5.74 -0.12
C THR A 188 0.27 -4.78 0.11
N VAL A 189 1.28 -5.25 0.84
CA VAL A 189 2.56 -4.57 1.02
C VAL A 189 3.67 -5.48 0.51
N VAL A 190 4.60 -4.87 -0.23
CA VAL A 190 5.80 -5.52 -0.76
C VAL A 190 6.98 -4.64 -0.40
N GLY A 191 8.06 -5.24 0.08
CA GLY A 191 9.27 -4.49 0.40
C GLY A 191 10.53 -5.33 0.41
N VAL A 192 11.68 -4.67 0.35
CA VAL A 192 13.01 -5.26 0.36
C VAL A 192 13.82 -4.66 1.51
N VAL A 193 14.64 -5.48 2.17
CA VAL A 193 15.72 -5.03 3.06
C VAL A 193 16.99 -5.81 2.71
N ASP A 194 18.13 -5.12 2.57
CA ASP A 194 19.44 -5.76 2.38
C ASP A 194 20.07 -6.08 3.75
N ASP A 195 19.89 -7.32 4.19
CA ASP A 195 20.31 -7.83 5.49
C ASP A 195 21.82 -8.15 5.53
N PRO A 196 22.57 -7.80 6.60
CA PRO A 196 24.02 -8.03 6.66
C PRO A 196 24.46 -9.50 6.63
N ALA A 197 23.61 -10.46 7.00
CA ALA A 197 23.92 -11.89 7.05
C ALA A 197 23.36 -12.66 5.83
N PHE A 198 22.19 -12.25 5.32
CA PHE A 198 21.48 -12.94 4.25
C PHE A 198 21.47 -12.21 2.90
N GLY A 199 21.87 -10.93 2.86
CA GLY A 199 21.74 -10.05 1.69
C GLY A 199 20.28 -9.64 1.45
N PRO A 200 19.88 -9.38 0.19
CA PRO A 200 18.54 -8.86 -0.10
C PRO A 200 17.43 -9.85 0.26
N VAL A 201 16.54 -9.44 1.16
CA VAL A 201 15.33 -10.16 1.60
C VAL A 201 14.10 -9.46 1.01
N VAL A 202 13.31 -10.16 0.20
CA VAL A 202 11.98 -9.73 -0.23
C VAL A 202 10.93 -10.15 0.80
N SER A 203 10.00 -9.25 1.08
CA SER A 203 8.92 -9.41 2.04
C SER A 203 7.56 -9.14 1.41
N PHE A 204 6.53 -9.84 1.87
CA PHE A 204 5.16 -9.73 1.35
C PHE A 204 4.13 -9.95 2.47
N GLY A 205 3.10 -9.10 2.52
CA GLY A 205 1.97 -9.23 3.44
C GLY A 205 0.71 -8.52 2.91
N LEU A 206 -0.41 -8.66 3.62
CA LEU A 206 -1.59 -7.85 3.31
C LEU A 206 -1.45 -6.44 3.90
N GLY A 207 -1.99 -5.44 3.18
CA GLY A 207 -1.91 -4.03 3.55
C GLY A 207 -2.87 -3.63 4.67
N GLU A 208 -3.86 -4.47 4.97
CA GLU A 208 -4.86 -4.25 6.02
C GLU A 208 -4.22 -4.00 7.40
N VAL A 209 -4.83 -3.10 8.18
CA VAL A 209 -4.31 -2.72 9.50
C VAL A 209 -4.22 -3.92 10.44
N THR A 210 -5.21 -4.82 10.42
CA THR A 210 -5.21 -6.04 11.25
C THR A 210 -4.08 -7.00 10.89
N ALA A 211 -3.82 -7.23 9.60
CA ALA A 211 -2.70 -8.05 9.14
C ALA A 211 -1.35 -7.47 9.59
N ARG A 212 -1.20 -6.14 9.50
CA ARG A 212 -0.03 -5.38 9.96
C ARG A 212 0.18 -5.51 11.48
N LEU A 213 -0.87 -5.37 12.28
CA LEU A 213 -0.84 -5.52 13.74
C LEU A 213 -0.52 -6.96 14.19
N LEU A 214 -0.95 -7.96 13.41
CA LEU A 214 -0.64 -9.38 13.65
C LEU A 214 0.74 -9.79 13.09
N GLN A 215 1.50 -8.86 12.49
CA GLN A 215 2.77 -9.11 11.79
C GLN A 215 2.64 -10.22 10.73
N ASP A 216 1.55 -10.20 9.95
CA ASP A 216 1.25 -11.22 8.94
C ASP A 216 2.00 -10.98 7.63
N GLN A 217 3.29 -11.29 7.66
CA GLN A 217 4.24 -11.05 6.57
C GLN A 217 5.15 -12.27 6.38
N GLY A 218 5.31 -12.69 5.12
CA GLY A 218 6.29 -13.70 4.71
C GLY A 218 7.57 -13.07 4.17
N PHE A 219 8.66 -13.85 4.16
CA PHE A 219 9.99 -13.42 3.71
C PHE A 219 10.67 -14.48 2.83
N ARG A 220 11.43 -14.05 1.81
CA ARG A 220 12.29 -14.88 0.96
C ARG A 220 13.58 -14.14 0.61
N LEU A 221 14.66 -14.89 0.37
CA LEU A 221 15.91 -14.32 -0.10
C LEU A 221 15.84 -14.10 -1.62
N ALA A 222 16.36 -12.96 -2.08
CA ALA A 222 16.51 -12.66 -3.50
C ALA A 222 17.75 -13.37 -4.09
N PRO A 223 17.74 -13.69 -5.40
CA PRO A 223 16.63 -13.51 -6.35
C PRO A 223 15.54 -14.58 -6.18
N LEU A 224 14.27 -14.19 -6.36
CA LEU A 224 13.13 -15.11 -6.27
C LEU A 224 12.91 -15.87 -7.58
N THR A 225 12.64 -17.17 -7.49
CA THR A 225 11.96 -17.92 -8.57
C THR A 225 10.44 -17.73 -8.48
N GLY A 226 9.70 -18.18 -9.51
CA GLY A 226 8.24 -18.24 -9.45
C GLY A 226 7.72 -19.17 -8.34
N GLU A 227 8.45 -20.25 -8.02
CA GLU A 227 8.11 -21.14 -6.91
C GLU A 227 8.33 -20.44 -5.55
N ASP A 228 9.39 -19.64 -5.41
CA ASP A 228 9.62 -18.83 -4.20
C ASP A 228 8.54 -17.78 -4.01
N ALA A 229 8.13 -17.08 -5.07
CA ALA A 229 7.05 -16.10 -5.03
C ALA A 229 5.70 -16.75 -4.70
N ALA A 230 5.37 -17.88 -5.33
CA ALA A 230 4.17 -18.64 -5.03
C ALA A 230 4.14 -19.15 -3.57
N ALA A 231 5.28 -19.64 -3.06
CA ALA A 231 5.41 -20.07 -1.67
C ALA A 231 5.42 -18.88 -0.67
N LEU A 232 5.89 -17.71 -1.09
CA LEU A 232 5.86 -16.46 -0.32
C LEU A 232 4.42 -15.97 -0.14
N VAL A 233 3.67 -15.81 -1.23
CA VAL A 233 2.26 -15.39 -1.19
C VAL A 233 1.43 -16.32 -0.30
N ARG A 234 1.63 -17.64 -0.42
CA ARG A 234 0.90 -18.66 0.37
C ARG A 234 1.39 -18.81 1.82
N SER A 235 2.45 -18.12 2.24
CA SER A 235 2.96 -18.18 3.62
C SER A 235 2.31 -17.19 4.59
N VAL A 236 1.63 -16.17 4.06
CA VAL A 236 0.85 -15.18 4.83
C VAL A 236 -0.46 -15.84 5.32
N ARG A 237 -0.81 -15.73 6.62
CA ARG A 237 -2.00 -16.42 7.18
C ARG A 237 -3.30 -15.93 6.56
N ALA A 238 -3.37 -14.65 6.19
CA ALA A 238 -4.49 -14.03 5.49
C ALA A 238 -4.48 -14.22 3.95
N ALA A 239 -3.50 -14.96 3.39
CA ALA A 239 -3.47 -15.29 1.96
C ALA A 239 -4.78 -15.86 1.37
N PRO A 240 -5.64 -16.62 2.10
CA PRO A 240 -6.96 -17.02 1.63
C PRO A 240 -7.83 -15.90 1.03
N LEU A 241 -7.69 -14.65 1.47
CA LEU A 241 -8.43 -13.51 0.91
C LEU A 241 -8.08 -13.24 -0.56
N LEU A 242 -6.84 -13.53 -0.99
CA LEU A 242 -6.39 -13.41 -2.38
C LEU A 242 -6.99 -14.50 -3.27
N PHE A 243 -7.34 -15.65 -2.69
CA PHE A 243 -7.87 -16.83 -3.38
C PHE A 243 -9.41 -16.89 -3.33
N GLY A 244 -10.08 -15.75 -3.12
CA GLY A 244 -11.54 -15.65 -3.15
C GLY A 244 -12.26 -16.33 -1.97
N GLN A 245 -11.60 -16.46 -0.81
CA GLN A 245 -12.21 -17.01 0.40
C GLN A 245 -12.84 -15.92 1.27
N TYR A 246 -13.65 -16.31 2.25
CA TYR A 246 -14.32 -15.40 3.20
C TYR A 246 -15.21 -14.31 2.56
N GLY A 247 -15.67 -14.52 1.32
CA GLY A 247 -16.52 -13.58 0.60
C GLY A 247 -15.77 -12.54 -0.23
N TYR A 248 -14.43 -12.56 -0.23
CA TYR A 248 -13.64 -11.82 -1.22
C TYR A 248 -13.76 -12.49 -2.60
N PRO A 249 -13.60 -11.74 -3.70
CA PRO A 249 -13.41 -12.28 -5.03
C PRO A 249 -11.95 -12.72 -5.23
N PRO A 250 -11.66 -13.68 -6.13
CA PRO A 250 -10.29 -14.03 -6.49
C PRO A 250 -9.62 -12.88 -7.24
N VAL A 251 -8.32 -12.71 -7.03
CA VAL A 251 -7.52 -11.64 -7.66
C VAL A 251 -6.35 -12.21 -8.48
N ALA A 252 -5.66 -11.36 -9.25
CA ALA A 252 -4.55 -11.71 -10.14
C ALA A 252 -3.26 -12.07 -9.36
N VAL A 253 -3.29 -13.21 -8.67
CA VAL A 253 -2.18 -13.71 -7.85
C VAL A 253 -0.94 -14.07 -8.68
N ASP A 254 -1.11 -14.50 -9.93
CA ASP A 254 -0.03 -14.75 -10.89
C ASP A 254 0.71 -13.46 -11.28
N VAL A 255 -0.02 -12.35 -11.48
CA VAL A 255 0.57 -11.02 -11.73
C VAL A 255 1.31 -10.49 -10.48
N LEU A 256 0.79 -10.79 -9.28
CA LEU A 256 1.47 -10.51 -8.01
C LEU A 256 2.76 -11.34 -7.85
N GLU A 257 2.73 -12.63 -8.21
CA GLU A 257 3.89 -13.52 -8.17
C GLU A 257 5.00 -13.04 -9.14
N ASP A 258 4.66 -12.59 -10.35
CA ASP A 258 5.62 -11.97 -11.28
C ASP A 258 6.17 -10.63 -10.76
N LEU A 259 5.35 -9.79 -10.12
CA LEU A 259 5.83 -8.58 -9.44
C LEU A 259 6.87 -8.92 -8.38
N LEU A 260 6.62 -9.93 -7.54
CA LEU A 260 7.56 -10.38 -6.50
C LEU A 260 8.87 -10.92 -7.09
N VAL A 261 8.82 -11.64 -8.21
CA VAL A 261 10.01 -12.09 -8.96
C VAL A 261 10.81 -10.89 -9.49
N ARG A 262 10.14 -9.87 -10.06
CA ARG A 262 10.80 -8.65 -10.57
C ARG A 262 11.43 -7.81 -9.45
N VAL A 263 10.74 -7.66 -8.31
CA VAL A 263 11.29 -7.02 -7.10
C VAL A 263 12.51 -7.79 -6.58
N GLY A 264 12.46 -9.13 -6.58
CA GLY A 264 13.60 -9.98 -6.23
C GLY A 264 14.80 -9.83 -7.18
N ARG A 265 14.57 -9.60 -8.48
CA ARG A 265 15.65 -9.28 -9.44
C ARG A 265 16.24 -7.91 -9.17
N LEU A 266 15.41 -6.87 -9.03
CA LEU A 266 15.83 -5.50 -8.70
C LEU A 266 16.72 -5.47 -7.45
N ALA A 267 16.32 -6.18 -6.39
CA ALA A 267 17.10 -6.31 -5.15
C ALA A 267 18.42 -7.08 -5.33
N ASN A 268 18.43 -8.14 -6.14
CA ASN A 268 19.66 -8.87 -6.48
C ASN A 268 20.60 -8.02 -7.33
N ASP A 269 20.09 -7.26 -8.28
CA ASP A 269 20.91 -6.61 -9.31
C ASP A 269 21.52 -5.28 -8.84
N LEU A 270 20.93 -4.63 -7.82
CA LEU A 270 21.39 -3.35 -7.26
C LEU A 270 21.91 -3.49 -5.80
N PRO A 271 23.23 -3.68 -5.56
CA PRO A 271 23.81 -3.75 -4.21
C PRO A 271 23.70 -2.43 -3.42
N GLU A 272 23.42 -1.31 -4.08
CA GLU A 272 23.15 -0.02 -3.46
C GLU A 272 21.78 0.00 -2.74
N LEU A 273 20.86 -0.91 -3.06
CA LEU A 273 19.51 -0.93 -2.49
C LEU A 273 19.51 -1.42 -1.03
N ALA A 274 19.57 -0.51 -0.06
CA ALA A 274 19.41 -0.83 1.35
C ALA A 274 17.97 -1.26 1.68
N ARG A 275 16.99 -0.60 1.06
CA ARG A 275 15.56 -0.80 1.31
C ARG A 275 14.70 -0.44 0.10
N LEU A 276 13.56 -1.11 -0.07
CA LEU A 276 12.45 -0.72 -0.96
C LEU A 276 11.13 -0.90 -0.20
N ASP A 277 10.20 0.04 -0.33
CA ASP A 277 8.81 -0.06 0.13
C ASP A 277 7.86 0.26 -1.02
N LEU A 278 6.91 -0.63 -1.33
CA LEU A 278 5.83 -0.39 -2.28
C LEU A 278 4.54 -0.02 -1.52
N ASP A 279 4.31 1.28 -1.40
CA ASP A 279 3.31 1.94 -0.57
C ASP A 279 2.18 2.55 -1.43
N GLN A 280 1.09 1.84 -1.75
CA GLN A 280 0.69 0.47 -1.42
C GLN A 280 0.56 -0.34 -2.72
N VAL A 281 0.66 -1.66 -2.68
CA VAL A 281 0.28 -2.51 -3.81
C VAL A 281 -1.22 -2.87 -3.71
N LEU A 282 -1.96 -2.77 -4.81
CA LEU A 282 -3.34 -3.26 -4.92
C LEU A 282 -3.41 -4.38 -5.96
N VAL A 283 -3.95 -5.53 -5.55
CA VAL A 283 -4.12 -6.70 -6.42
C VAL A 283 -5.59 -6.77 -6.84
N GLY A 284 -5.89 -6.45 -8.10
CA GLY A 284 -7.24 -6.48 -8.67
C GLY A 284 -7.55 -7.81 -9.37
N GLU A 285 -8.72 -7.93 -9.97
CA GLU A 285 -9.19 -9.15 -10.67
C GLU A 285 -8.28 -9.58 -11.85
N SER A 286 -7.53 -8.67 -12.46
CA SER A 286 -6.72 -8.92 -13.67
C SER A 286 -5.37 -8.18 -13.73
N ASP A 287 -5.01 -7.36 -12.72
CA ASP A 287 -3.82 -6.49 -12.77
C ASP A 287 -3.36 -6.10 -11.35
N VAL A 288 -2.12 -5.61 -11.23
CA VAL A 288 -1.50 -5.19 -9.96
C VAL A 288 -0.97 -3.77 -10.04
N MET A 289 -1.40 -2.94 -9.09
CA MET A 289 -1.30 -1.48 -9.15
C MET A 289 -0.45 -0.97 -7.99
N ILE A 290 0.75 -0.45 -8.26
CA ILE A 290 1.65 0.15 -7.26
C ILE A 290 1.26 1.62 -7.09
N LEU A 291 0.72 2.02 -5.93
CA LEU A 291 0.19 3.38 -5.70
C LEU A 291 1.24 4.42 -5.27
N GLY A 292 2.48 3.98 -5.03
CA GLY A 292 3.61 4.77 -4.58
C GLY A 292 4.78 3.85 -4.24
N ALA A 293 6.01 4.35 -4.28
CA ALA A 293 7.18 3.57 -3.94
C ALA A 293 8.35 4.43 -3.45
N ARG A 294 9.06 3.96 -2.42
CA ARG A 294 10.24 4.59 -1.85
C ARG A 294 11.39 3.60 -1.81
N ALA A 295 12.61 4.06 -2.07
CA ALA A 295 13.81 3.26 -1.89
C ALA A 295 14.83 4.02 -1.04
N THR A 296 15.58 3.29 -0.22
CA THR A 296 16.76 3.81 0.47
C THR A 296 17.99 3.22 -0.19
N LEU A 297 18.87 4.07 -0.72
CA LEU A 297 20.15 3.69 -1.28
C LEU A 297 21.28 3.90 -0.27
N ARG A 298 22.29 3.01 -0.26
CA ARG A 298 23.54 3.14 0.52
C ARG A 298 24.74 2.81 -0.35
N THR A 299 25.93 3.30 0.02
CA THR A 299 27.17 2.75 -0.53
C THR A 299 27.33 1.30 -0.05
N PRO A 300 27.58 0.31 -0.93
CA PRO A 300 27.80 -1.07 -0.51
C PRO A 300 29.05 -1.19 0.37
N ALA A 301 28.97 -1.90 1.49
CA ALA A 301 30.08 -2.04 2.45
C ALA A 301 31.22 -2.97 1.98
N GLY A 302 31.18 -3.44 0.73
CA GLY A 302 32.15 -4.35 0.13
C GLY A 302 31.53 -5.18 -1.00
N PRO A 303 32.29 -6.09 -1.63
CA PRO A 303 31.74 -7.08 -2.55
C PRO A 303 30.81 -8.05 -1.82
N ARG A 304 29.68 -8.41 -2.43
CA ARG A 304 28.74 -9.40 -1.87
C ARG A 304 29.43 -10.75 -1.66
N LEU A 305 29.20 -11.34 -0.48
CA LEU A 305 29.71 -12.66 -0.13
C LEU A 305 28.74 -13.75 -0.60
N ASP A 306 28.74 -14.02 -1.91
CA ASP A 306 27.91 -15.04 -2.57
C ASP A 306 28.49 -16.47 -2.42
N GLY A 307 29.20 -16.72 -1.31
CA GLY A 307 30.07 -17.90 -1.13
C GLY A 307 29.44 -19.14 -0.50
N GLY A 308 28.13 -19.15 -0.19
CA GLY A 308 27.52 -20.28 0.52
C GLY A 308 25.98 -20.30 0.51
N PRO A 309 25.37 -21.45 0.87
CA PRO A 309 23.92 -21.63 0.84
C PRO A 309 23.22 -20.86 1.97
N ARG A 310 22.63 -19.71 1.61
CA ARG A 310 21.82 -18.90 2.53
C ARG A 310 20.46 -19.57 2.79
N ARG A 311 19.97 -19.52 4.03
CA ARG A 311 18.64 -20.01 4.42
C ARG A 311 18.06 -19.11 5.52
N LEU A 312 16.83 -18.65 5.33
CA LEU A 312 15.96 -18.24 6.42
C LEU A 312 15.32 -19.51 7.03
N SER A 313 15.09 -19.48 8.35
CA SER A 313 14.52 -20.58 9.15
C SER A 313 13.16 -20.21 9.71
#